data_AF-A0A1M5MUB1-F1
#
_entry.id   AF-A0A1M5MUB1-F1
#
_cell.length_a   1.000
_cell.length_b   1.000
_cell.length_c   1.000
_cell.angle_alpha   90.00
_cell.angle_beta   90.00
_cell.angle_gamma   90.00
#
_symmetry.space_group_name_H-M   'P 1'
#
loop_
_entity.id
_entity.type
_entity.pdbx_description
1 polymer ?
#
loop_
_entity_poly.entity_id
_entity_poly.type
_entity_poly.pdbx_seq_one_letter_code
_entity_poly.pdbx_strand_id
1 'polypeptide(L)'
;MKNWRCLSLVLLLLTTRESVVTIDNMKAKLIMDHKTVDADGAIVQLIVWKVPVPVPPTTHGLKYRLVYACNGQRIVGFDNERGKGDHMHLDGQELPYQFTSLEQLIDDFISEVDKRRKAL
;
A
#
# COMPACT_ATOMS: atom_id res chain seq x y z
N MET A 1 61.74 -10.23 -21.67
CA MET A 1 62.17 -9.23 -22.67
C MET A 1 60.93 -8.50 -23.18
N LYS A 2 60.98 -7.15 -23.13
CA LYS A 2 60.07 -6.14 -23.72
C LYS A 2 58.60 -6.24 -23.26
N ASN A 3 58.13 -5.52 -22.23
CA ASN A 3 58.06 -4.07 -22.01
C ASN A 3 57.47 -3.28 -23.19
N TRP A 4 56.23 -2.81 -23.03
CA TRP A 4 55.85 -1.46 -23.44
C TRP A 4 54.89 -0.85 -22.43
N ARG A 5 55.33 0.25 -21.81
CA ARG A 5 54.52 1.15 -20.99
C ARG A 5 54.13 2.36 -21.84
N CYS A 6 52.90 2.83 -21.59
CA CYS A 6 52.48 4.23 -21.46
C CYS A 6 52.44 5.12 -22.72
N LEU A 7 51.27 5.73 -22.96
CA LEU A 7 51.09 7.17 -22.77
C LEU A 7 49.61 7.48 -22.41
N SER A 8 49.48 8.42 -21.50
CA SER A 8 48.27 8.86 -20.79
C SER A 8 47.72 10.11 -21.47
N LEU A 9 46.39 10.24 -21.56
CA LEU A 9 45.74 11.56 -21.63
C LEU A 9 44.39 11.52 -20.90
N VAL A 10 44.48 11.86 -19.60
CA VAL A 10 43.55 12.72 -18.83
C VAL A 10 42.04 12.54 -19.09
N LEU A 11 41.38 11.77 -18.23
CA LEU A 11 40.04 12.11 -17.76
C LEU A 11 40.08 12.22 -16.23
N LEU A 12 40.28 13.45 -15.78
CA LEU A 12 40.30 13.87 -14.38
C LEU A 12 38.84 14.03 -13.89
N LEU A 13 38.58 13.61 -12.65
CA LEU A 13 37.45 13.99 -11.78
C LEU A 13 36.07 13.45 -12.23
N LEU A 14 35.35 12.62 -11.48
CA LEU A 14 35.02 12.78 -10.07
C LEU A 14 34.85 11.40 -9.43
N THR A 15 35.60 11.17 -8.34
CA THR A 15 35.20 10.19 -7.33
C THR A 15 33.98 10.73 -6.60
N THR A 16 32.85 10.03 -6.62
CA THR A 16 31.99 10.00 -5.44
C THR A 16 32.14 8.61 -4.82
N ARG A 17 33.04 8.58 -3.84
CA ARG A 17 33.08 7.56 -2.81
C ARG A 17 31.77 7.61 -2.03
N GLU A 18 31.29 6.42 -1.69
CA GLU A 18 30.47 6.12 -0.51
C GLU A 18 29.07 6.74 -0.46
N SER A 19 28.09 5.90 -0.75
CA SER A 19 27.10 5.63 0.29
C SER A 19 26.85 4.13 0.35
N VAL A 20 27.05 3.62 1.55
CA VAL A 20 26.85 2.23 1.96
C VAL A 20 25.48 1.77 1.47
N VAL A 21 25.47 0.67 0.73
CA VAL A 21 24.24 -0.08 0.44
C VAL A 21 23.82 -0.72 1.74
N THR A 22 23.10 0.03 2.58
CA THR A 22 22.36 -0.54 3.69
C THR A 22 21.12 -1.22 3.09
N ILE A 23 21.28 -2.45 2.59
CA ILE A 23 20.14 -3.36 2.37
C ILE A 23 19.74 -3.87 3.75
N ASP A 24 19.21 -2.98 4.58
CA ASP A 24 18.37 -3.41 5.69
C ASP A 24 17.02 -3.73 5.07
N ASN A 25 16.73 -5.03 4.95
CA ASN A 25 15.43 -5.69 4.85
C ASN A 25 14.20 -4.76 5.04
N MET A 26 13.91 -3.87 4.07
CA MET A 26 12.83 -2.89 4.12
C MET A 26 11.49 -3.59 3.88
N LYS A 27 11.08 -4.41 4.85
CA LYS A 27 9.86 -5.21 4.79
C LYS A 27 8.67 -4.40 5.27
N ALA A 28 7.51 -4.66 4.66
CA ALA A 28 6.25 -4.14 5.17
C ALA A 28 6.02 -4.64 6.60
N LYS A 29 5.65 -3.73 7.51
CA LYS A 29 5.28 -4.05 8.88
C LYS A 29 3.76 -4.08 8.99
N LEU A 30 3.19 -5.23 9.37
CA LEU A 30 1.76 -5.32 9.68
C LEU A 30 1.46 -4.45 10.90
N ILE A 31 0.49 -3.54 10.78
CA ILE A 31 0.06 -2.67 11.88
C ILE A 31 -1.35 -3.00 12.37
N MET A 32 -2.18 -3.60 11.51
CA MET A 32 -3.53 -4.01 11.84
C MET A 32 -3.91 -5.23 11.01
N ASP A 33 -4.46 -6.25 11.66
CA ASP A 33 -5.11 -7.39 11.05
C ASP A 33 -6.29 -7.77 11.94
N HIS A 34 -7.48 -7.40 11.48
CA HIS A 34 -8.73 -7.65 12.18
C HIS A 34 -9.68 -8.33 11.21
N LYS A 35 -10.35 -9.39 11.67
CA LYS A 35 -11.36 -10.10 10.89
C LYS A 35 -12.51 -10.52 11.81
N THR A 36 -13.74 -10.17 11.42
CA THR A 36 -14.96 -10.71 11.99
C THR A 36 -15.73 -11.50 10.94
N VAL A 37 -16.47 -12.48 11.41
CA VAL A 37 -17.43 -13.24 10.61
C VAL A 37 -18.73 -13.24 11.40
N ASP A 38 -19.77 -12.67 10.81
CA ASP A 38 -21.10 -12.57 11.40
C ASP A 38 -21.85 -13.92 11.24
N ALA A 39 -22.96 -14.10 11.96
CA ALA A 39 -23.71 -15.37 11.97
C ALA A 39 -24.32 -15.75 10.61
N ASP A 40 -24.57 -14.77 9.75
CA ASP A 40 -25.04 -14.92 8.37
C ASP A 40 -23.90 -15.19 7.38
N GLY A 41 -22.65 -15.29 7.86
CA GLY A 41 -21.46 -15.50 7.04
C GLY A 41 -20.92 -14.21 6.41
N ALA A 42 -21.45 -13.03 6.76
CA ALA A 42 -20.85 -11.78 6.35
C ALA A 42 -19.47 -11.61 7.00
N ILE A 43 -18.52 -11.05 6.27
CA ILE A 43 -17.12 -10.90 6.68
C ILE A 43 -16.76 -9.43 6.65
N VAL A 44 -16.19 -8.93 7.75
CA VAL A 44 -15.47 -7.65 7.78
C VAL A 44 -14.00 -7.96 8.05
N GLN A 45 -13.10 -7.47 7.22
CA GLN A 45 -11.66 -7.64 7.39
C GLN A 45 -10.91 -6.34 7.13
N LEU A 46 -10.06 -5.93 8.07
CA LEU A 46 -9.20 -4.76 7.98
C LEU A 46 -7.75 -5.23 8.07
N ILE A 47 -6.98 -5.06 7.01
CA ILE A 47 -5.55 -5.31 7.03
C ILE A 47 -4.79 -4.05 6.60
N VAL A 48 -3.85 -3.62 7.42
CA VAL A 48 -3.05 -2.43 7.17
C VAL A 48 -1.58 -2.73 7.45
N TRP A 49 -0.71 -2.29 6.55
CA TRP A 49 0.74 -2.38 6.66
C TRP A 49 1.37 -0.99 6.59
N LYS A 50 2.38 -0.75 7.43
CA LYS A 50 3.37 0.31 7.19
C LYS A 50 4.35 -0.19 6.15
N VAL A 51 4.49 0.55 5.05
CA VAL A 51 5.44 0.25 3.98
C VAL A 51 6.59 1.27 3.99
N PRO A 52 7.82 0.85 3.66
CA PRO A 52 8.99 1.73 3.65
C PRO A 52 8.95 2.74 2.49
N VAL A 53 8.29 2.37 1.39
CA VAL A 53 8.07 3.19 0.21
C VAL A 53 6.56 3.25 -0.03
N PRO A 54 5.96 4.43 -0.21
CA PRO A 54 4.55 4.58 -0.57
C PRO A 54 4.15 3.73 -1.78
N VAL A 55 2.87 3.38 -1.89
CA VAL A 55 2.31 2.65 -3.03
C VAL A 55 1.98 3.67 -4.13
N PRO A 56 2.82 3.87 -5.18
CA PRO A 56 2.62 4.99 -6.09
C PRO A 56 1.30 4.85 -6.86
N PRO A 57 0.53 5.93 -7.06
CA PRO A 57 0.86 7.34 -6.84
C PRO A 57 0.64 7.88 -5.42
N THR A 58 0.27 7.06 -4.43
CA THR A 58 0.06 7.55 -3.07
C THR A 58 1.37 8.10 -2.47
N THR A 59 1.24 9.07 -1.57
CA THR A 59 2.37 9.73 -0.90
C THR A 59 2.54 9.26 0.54
N HIS A 60 1.57 8.53 1.08
CA HIS A 60 1.59 8.03 2.45
C HIS A 60 2.25 6.64 2.54
N GLY A 61 2.91 6.36 3.66
CA GLY A 61 3.63 5.10 3.89
C GLY A 61 2.74 3.93 4.34
N LEU A 62 1.51 3.82 3.84
CA LEU A 62 0.60 2.73 4.20
C LEU A 62 0.19 1.94 2.95
N LYS A 63 0.09 0.63 3.12
CA LYS A 63 -0.67 -0.26 2.25
C LYS A 63 -1.86 -0.77 3.03
N TYR A 64 -3.04 -0.85 2.43
CA TYR A 64 -4.22 -1.33 3.14
C TYR A 64 -5.16 -2.13 2.24
N ARG A 65 -5.98 -2.95 2.90
CA ARG A 65 -7.10 -3.69 2.34
C ARG A 65 -8.15 -3.82 3.43
N LEU A 66 -9.23 -3.06 3.31
CA LEU A 66 -10.42 -3.17 4.14
C LEU A 66 -11.54 -3.73 3.26
N VAL A 67 -12.24 -4.74 3.73
CA VAL A 67 -13.25 -5.47 2.95
C VAL A 67 -14.45 -5.79 3.83
N TYR A 68 -15.64 -5.50 3.32
CA TYR A 68 -16.88 -6.10 3.76
C TYR A 68 -17.48 -6.91 2.62
N ALA A 69 -17.74 -8.17 2.90
CA ALA A 69 -18.31 -9.12 1.96
C ALA A 69 -19.48 -9.87 2.61
N CYS A 70 -20.53 -10.11 1.85
CA CYS A 70 -21.66 -10.95 2.26
C CYS A 70 -22.02 -11.89 1.11
N ASN A 71 -22.42 -13.13 1.43
CA ASN A 71 -22.75 -14.16 0.43
C ASN A 71 -21.65 -14.38 -0.63
N GLY A 72 -20.38 -14.27 -0.24
CA GLY A 72 -19.23 -14.42 -1.13
C GLY A 72 -18.97 -13.24 -2.08
N GLN A 73 -19.77 -12.18 -2.01
CA GLN A 73 -19.59 -10.97 -2.82
C GLN A 73 -18.99 -9.84 -1.98
N ARG A 74 -17.97 -9.15 -2.52
CA ARG A 74 -17.46 -7.90 -1.94
C ARG A 74 -18.49 -6.79 -2.16
N ILE A 75 -18.96 -6.19 -1.08
CA ILE A 75 -19.92 -5.08 -1.12
C ILE A 75 -19.21 -3.74 -0.87
N VAL A 76 -18.29 -3.71 0.10
CA VAL A 76 -17.42 -2.56 0.36
C VAL A 76 -15.97 -3.00 0.32
N GLY A 77 -15.11 -2.23 -0.32
CA GLY A 77 -13.66 -2.40 -0.29
C GLY A 77 -12.95 -1.07 -0.26
N PHE A 78 -11.88 -0.93 0.50
CA PHE A 78 -10.95 0.18 0.42
C PHE A 78 -9.55 -0.40 0.32
N ASP A 79 -8.83 -0.07 -0.75
CA ASP A 79 -7.46 -0.50 -0.97
C ASP A 79 -6.66 0.55 -1.74
N ASN A 80 -5.34 0.39 -1.71
CA ASN A 80 -4.46 1.16 -2.57
C ASN A 80 -3.62 0.26 -3.47
N GLU A 81 -3.59 0.60 -4.74
CA GLU A 81 -2.95 -0.20 -5.79
C GLU A 81 -1.94 0.62 -6.59
N ARG A 82 -0.82 -0.01 -6.94
CA ARG A 82 0.20 0.62 -7.77
C ARG A 82 -0.43 1.01 -9.12
N GLY A 83 -0.31 2.28 -9.48
CA GLY A 83 -0.84 2.83 -10.73
C GLY A 83 -2.27 3.37 -10.62
N LYS A 84 -3.03 3.03 -9.58
CA LYS A 84 -4.36 3.60 -9.31
C LYS A 84 -4.37 4.58 -8.15
N GLY A 85 -3.61 4.26 -7.11
CA GLY A 85 -3.60 4.98 -5.85
C GLY A 85 -4.67 4.46 -4.91
N ASP A 86 -5.13 5.34 -4.03
CA ASP A 86 -6.22 5.09 -3.10
C ASP A 86 -7.55 5.01 -3.84
N HIS A 87 -8.30 3.93 -3.60
CA HIS A 87 -9.61 3.74 -4.20
C HIS A 87 -10.52 2.92 -3.30
N MET A 88 -11.81 2.99 -3.59
CA MET A 88 -12.84 2.22 -2.92
C MET A 88 -13.71 1.48 -3.93
N HIS A 89 -14.22 0.34 -3.50
CA HIS A 89 -15.15 -0.53 -4.21
C HIS A 89 -16.47 -0.49 -3.48
N LEU A 90 -17.49 0.12 -4.07
CA LEU A 90 -18.81 0.27 -3.49
C LEU A 90 -19.84 -0.37 -4.42
N ASP A 91 -20.48 -1.45 -3.99
CA ASP A 91 -21.52 -2.16 -4.74
C ASP A 91 -21.09 -2.54 -6.18
N GLY A 92 -19.83 -2.94 -6.33
CA GLY A 92 -19.23 -3.30 -7.62
C GLY A 92 -18.73 -2.13 -8.46
N GLN A 93 -18.80 -0.89 -7.96
CA GLN A 93 -18.22 0.29 -8.62
C GLN A 93 -16.88 0.67 -7.98
N GLU A 94 -15.87 0.92 -8.82
CA GLU A 94 -14.57 1.42 -8.39
C GLU A 94 -14.54 2.95 -8.47
N LEU A 95 -14.15 3.61 -7.36
CA LEU A 95 -14.13 5.07 -7.23
C LEU A 95 -12.79 5.51 -6.59
N PRO A 96 -12.22 6.67 -6.99
CA PRO A 96 -11.06 7.20 -6.30
C PRO A 96 -11.40 7.53 -4.84
N TYR A 97 -10.44 7.30 -3.94
CA TYR A 97 -10.58 7.62 -2.52
C TYR A 97 -9.51 8.65 -2.11
N GLN A 98 -9.91 9.68 -1.35
CA GLN A 98 -8.99 10.70 -0.88
C GLN A 98 -8.49 10.36 0.53
N PHE A 99 -7.35 9.68 0.60
CA PHE A 99 -6.76 9.33 1.89
C PHE A 99 -6.36 10.58 2.69
N THR A 100 -6.80 10.63 3.96
CA THR A 100 -6.45 11.70 4.91
C THR A 100 -5.67 11.16 6.10
N SER A 101 -6.22 10.16 6.80
CA SER A 101 -5.58 9.50 7.93
C SER A 101 -6.04 8.05 8.03
N LEU A 102 -5.33 7.24 8.82
CA LEU A 102 -5.74 5.87 9.11
C LEU A 102 -7.09 5.82 9.86
N GLU A 103 -7.30 6.74 10.79
CA GLU A 103 -8.56 6.86 11.53
C GLU A 103 -9.73 7.17 10.59
N GLN A 104 -9.57 8.19 9.72
CA GLN A 104 -10.59 8.54 8.74
C GLN A 104 -10.88 7.39 7.76
N LEU A 105 -9.85 6.66 7.32
CA LEU A 105 -10.02 5.48 6.47
C LEU A 105 -10.90 4.41 7.13
N ILE A 106 -10.71 4.17 8.43
CA ILE A 106 -11.50 3.19 9.18
C ILE A 106 -12.93 3.70 9.36
N ASP A 107 -13.10 4.96 9.74
CA ASP A 107 -14.42 5.57 9.94
C ASP A 107 -15.24 5.59 8.65
N ASP A 108 -14.62 5.97 7.53
CA ASP A 108 -15.26 5.96 6.21
C ASP A 108 -15.67 4.55 5.81
N PHE A 109 -14.77 3.57 6.00
CA PHE A 109 -15.07 2.18 5.71
C PHE A 109 -16.25 1.65 6.54
N ILE A 110 -16.25 1.88 7.85
CA ILE A 110 -17.34 1.45 8.74
C ILE A 110 -18.65 2.15 8.38
N SER A 111 -18.61 3.44 8.05
CA SER A 111 -19.77 4.20 7.58
C SER A 111 -20.39 3.57 6.33
N GLU A 112 -19.57 3.19 5.34
CA GLU A 112 -20.05 2.53 4.12
C GLU A 112 -20.60 1.12 4.38
N VAL A 113 -20.03 0.37 5.33
CA VAL A 113 -20.56 -0.93 5.79
C VAL A 113 -21.91 -0.76 6.46
N ASP A 114 -22.04 0.18 7.39
CA ASP A 114 -23.28 0.42 8.14
C ASP A 114 -24.43 0.88 7.24
N LYS A 115 -24.14 1.71 6.22
CA LYS A 115 -25.14 2.10 5.21
C LYS A 115 -25.73 0.87 4.50
N ARG A 116 -24.90 -0.11 4.17
CA ARG A 116 -25.33 -1.33 3.45
C ARG A 116 -25.99 -2.36 4.35
N ARG A 117 -25.53 -2.50 5.60
CA ARG A 117 -26.21 -3.34 6.58
C ARG A 117 -27.64 -2.87 6.88
N LYS A 118 -27.88 -1.55 6.89
CA LYS A 118 -29.22 -0.97 7.08
C LYS A 118 -30.14 -1.09 5.86
N ALA A 119 -29.57 -1.38 4.69
CA ALA A 119 -30.33 -1.49 3.44
C ALA A 119 -30.74 -2.94 3.11
N LEU A 120 -30.29 -3.91 3.92
CA LEU A 120 -30.68 -5.33 3.88
C LEU A 120 -31.81 -5.59 4.88
#